data_AF-A0A2E0V8M0-F1
#
_entry.id   AF-A0A2E0V8M0-F1
#
_cell.length_a   1.000
_cell.length_b   1.000
_cell.length_c   1.000
_cell.angle_alpha   90.00
_cell.angle_beta   90.00
_cell.angle_gamma   90.00
#
_symmetry.space_group_name_H-M   'P 1'
#
loop_
_entity.id
_entity.type
_entity.pdbx_description
1 polymer ?
#
loop_
_entity_poly.entity_id
_entity_poly.type
_entity_poly.pdbx_seq_one_letter_code
_entity_poly.pdbx_strand_id
1 'polypeptide(L)'
;MNKRTARLVFGFPMATLAILLPLLSGCQGWTMDYGRPAAQFEARDAIVLAPNHLRKKVSIRGRVSGVDTSDPENCIVKLDHGVTAHFGTFKRAAESYKVGEILHLDGIVKAVNPSGITLDPAFGRDPQAPFTPVRP
;
A
#
# COMPACT_ATOMS: atom_id res chain seq x y z
N MET A 1 -35.05 -15.83 67.13
CA MET A 1 -34.72 -17.27 67.20
C MET A 1 -33.78 -17.57 66.03
N ASN A 2 -32.69 -18.32 66.28
CA ASN A 2 -31.57 -18.74 65.39
C ASN A 2 -30.50 -17.69 65.04
N LYS A 3 -29.33 -17.70 65.72
CA LYS A 3 -28.08 -18.49 65.52
C LYS A 3 -27.17 -17.84 64.46
N ARG A 4 -26.25 -16.96 64.87
CA ARG A 4 -24.80 -17.18 65.21
C ARG A 4 -23.90 -17.56 64.03
N THR A 5 -22.68 -16.97 64.07
CA THR A 5 -21.38 -17.44 63.53
C THR A 5 -21.17 -17.33 62.00
N ALA A 6 -20.02 -16.91 61.42
CA ALA A 6 -18.77 -16.28 61.87
C ALA A 6 -17.87 -16.05 60.63
N ARG A 7 -16.78 -15.29 60.85
CA ARG A 7 -15.45 -15.28 60.20
C ARG A 7 -15.13 -13.99 59.45
N LEU A 8 -14.28 -13.13 60.00
CA LEU A 8 -12.80 -13.20 60.10
C LEU A 8 -12.15 -12.69 58.80
N VAL A 9 -11.55 -11.51 58.95
CA VAL A 9 -10.74 -10.73 58.02
C VAL A 9 -9.59 -11.56 57.44
N PHE A 10 -9.31 -11.39 56.14
CA PHE A 10 -7.95 -11.44 55.59
C PHE A 10 -7.92 -10.61 54.31
N GLY A 11 -7.29 -9.43 54.39
CA GLY A 11 -6.83 -8.73 53.21
C GLY A 11 -5.59 -9.42 52.65
N PHE A 12 -5.46 -9.47 51.32
CA PHE A 12 -4.18 -9.49 50.63
C PHE A 12 -4.43 -8.98 49.20
N PRO A 13 -3.75 -7.91 48.76
CA PRO A 13 -3.88 -7.37 47.42
C PRO A 13 -3.10 -8.28 46.48
N MET A 14 -3.73 -8.82 45.43
CA MET A 14 -3.01 -9.63 44.46
C MET A 14 -3.40 -9.26 43.03
N ALA A 15 -2.35 -8.89 42.29
CA ALA A 15 -2.23 -8.97 40.85
C ALA A 15 -3.01 -7.94 40.01
N THR A 16 -2.48 -6.72 39.98
CA THR A 16 -2.46 -5.89 38.77
C THR A 16 -1.74 -6.68 37.66
N LEU A 17 -2.51 -7.41 36.86
CA LEU A 17 -2.01 -8.12 35.68
C LEU A 17 -1.71 -7.09 34.58
N ALA A 18 -0.47 -6.61 34.55
CA ALA A 18 0.07 -5.84 33.45
C ALA A 18 0.16 -6.75 32.21
N ILE A 19 -0.89 -6.75 31.39
CA ILE A 19 -0.85 -7.39 30.08
C ILE A 19 -0.02 -6.51 29.15
N LEU A 20 1.29 -6.78 29.10
CA LEU A 20 2.13 -6.44 27.94
C LEU A 20 1.61 -7.25 26.75
N LEU A 21 0.70 -6.68 25.97
CA LEU A 21 0.43 -7.18 24.62
C LEU A 21 1.56 -6.67 23.71
N PRO A 22 2.33 -7.58 23.09
CA PRO A 22 3.40 -7.18 22.19
C PRO A 22 2.80 -6.47 20.97
N LEU A 23 3.44 -5.37 20.60
CA LEU A 23 3.26 -4.68 19.32
C LEU A 23 3.52 -5.68 18.19
N LEU A 24 2.47 -6.38 17.76
CA LEU A 24 2.38 -7.01 16.45
C LEU A 24 2.20 -5.89 15.43
N SER A 25 3.22 -5.06 15.30
CA SER A 25 3.49 -4.31 14.08
C SER A 25 3.84 -5.37 13.04
N GLY A 26 2.81 -5.93 12.40
CA GLY A 26 3.02 -6.82 11.28
C GLY A 26 3.91 -6.10 10.29
N CYS A 27 5.11 -6.63 10.05
CA CYS A 27 5.85 -6.27 8.86
C CYS A 27 4.86 -6.44 7.69
N GLN A 28 4.55 -5.37 6.98
CA GLN A 28 3.77 -5.45 5.75
C GLN A 28 4.57 -6.31 4.77
N GLY A 29 4.32 -7.62 4.82
CA GLY A 29 4.90 -8.58 3.92
C GLY A 29 4.45 -8.23 2.50
N TRP A 30 5.42 -8.25 1.58
CA TRP A 30 5.23 -8.02 0.16
C TRP A 30 3.96 -8.70 -0.35
N THR A 31 3.04 -7.91 -0.92
CA THR A 31 1.97 -8.49 -1.74
C THR A 31 2.58 -8.82 -3.10
N MET A 32 3.18 -10.01 -3.20
CA MET A 32 3.54 -10.62 -4.48
C MET A 32 2.26 -11.06 -5.19
N ASP A 33 1.49 -10.09 -5.70
CA ASP A 33 0.29 -10.37 -6.50
C ASP A 33 0.68 -10.61 -7.97
N TYR A 34 0.88 -11.90 -8.29
CA TYR A 34 1.03 -12.41 -9.65
C TYR A 34 -0.29 -12.45 -10.44
N GLY A 35 -1.41 -12.01 -9.85
CA GLY A 35 -2.73 -12.04 -10.47
C GLY A 35 -2.84 -11.15 -11.72
N ARG A 36 -3.90 -11.33 -12.51
CA ARG A 36 -4.16 -10.38 -13.61
C ARG A 36 -4.61 -9.04 -13.02
N PRO A 37 -4.15 -7.88 -13.55
CA PRO A 37 -4.66 -6.59 -13.10
C PRO A 37 -6.17 -6.54 -13.33
N ALA A 38 -6.91 -5.97 -12.36
CA ALA A 38 -8.36 -5.85 -12.42
C ALA A 38 -8.83 -4.89 -13.52
N ALA A 39 -7.98 -3.94 -13.88
CA ALA A 39 -8.16 -3.05 -15.02
C ALA A 39 -6.82 -2.42 -15.43
N GLN A 40 -6.81 -1.79 -16.59
CA GLN A 40 -5.65 -1.11 -17.14
C GLN A 40 -6.01 0.32 -17.51
N PHE A 41 -5.17 1.29 -17.16
CA PHE A 41 -5.47 2.72 -17.35
C PHE A 41 -4.29 3.44 -17.99
N GLU A 42 -4.60 4.44 -18.81
CA GLU A 42 -3.64 5.51 -19.04
C GLU A 42 -3.56 6.38 -17.78
N ALA A 43 -2.39 6.92 -17.46
CA ALA A 43 -2.20 7.77 -16.28
C ALA A 43 -3.16 8.98 -16.28
N ARG A 44 -3.46 9.56 -17.46
CA ARG A 44 -4.44 10.66 -17.63
C ARG A 44 -5.85 10.32 -17.17
N ASP A 45 -6.23 9.04 -17.21
CA ASP A 45 -7.58 8.58 -16.87
C ASP A 45 -7.62 7.99 -15.45
N ALA A 46 -6.45 7.87 -14.79
CA ALA A 46 -6.31 7.14 -13.54
C ALA A 46 -7.11 7.75 -12.38
N ILE A 47 -7.21 9.08 -12.29
CA ILE A 47 -7.99 9.75 -11.23
C ILE A 47 -9.49 9.40 -11.34
N VAL A 48 -10.01 9.26 -12.56
CA VAL A 48 -11.42 8.94 -12.81
C VAL A 48 -11.70 7.47 -12.57
N LEU A 49 -10.78 6.59 -13.01
CA LEU A 49 -11.01 5.14 -13.02
C LEU A 49 -10.61 4.45 -11.71
N ALA A 50 -9.51 4.86 -11.07
CA ALA A 50 -8.96 4.20 -9.89
C ALA A 50 -9.87 4.14 -8.64
N PRO A 51 -10.82 5.06 -8.38
CA PRO A 51 -11.76 4.93 -7.27
C PRO A 51 -12.49 3.57 -7.23
N ASN A 52 -12.80 3.00 -8.40
CA ASN A 52 -13.46 1.70 -8.52
C ASN A 52 -12.54 0.50 -8.24
N HIS A 53 -11.24 0.76 -8.06
CA HIS A 53 -10.18 -0.24 -7.94
C HIS A 53 -9.32 -0.06 -6.67
N LEU A 54 -9.82 0.64 -5.65
CA LEU A 54 -9.15 0.72 -4.35
C LEU A 54 -8.82 -0.67 -3.79
N ARG A 55 -7.57 -0.83 -3.33
CA ARG A 55 -6.97 -2.08 -2.82
C ARG A 55 -6.90 -3.22 -3.85
N LYS A 56 -7.14 -2.95 -5.13
CA LYS A 56 -6.97 -3.91 -6.22
C LYS A 56 -5.73 -3.56 -7.04
N LYS A 57 -5.12 -4.58 -7.63
CA LYS A 57 -4.06 -4.39 -8.61
C LYS A 57 -4.61 -3.84 -9.92
N VAL A 58 -3.92 -2.86 -10.48
CA VAL A 58 -4.19 -2.26 -11.80
C VAL A 58 -2.89 -2.16 -12.58
N SER A 59 -2.99 -2.06 -13.91
CA SER A 59 -1.84 -1.75 -14.77
C SER A 59 -1.97 -0.32 -15.26
N ILE A 60 -0.96 0.50 -15.06
CA ILE A 60 -0.95 1.89 -15.50
C ILE A 60 0.16 2.11 -16.51
N ARG A 61 -0.18 2.78 -17.61
CA ARG A 61 0.79 3.33 -18.55
C ARG A 61 0.84 4.84 -18.40
N GLY A 62 2.03 5.39 -18.24
CA GLY A 62 2.21 6.84 -18.16
C GLY A 62 3.66 7.24 -18.38
N ARG A 63 3.87 8.53 -18.66
CA ARG A 63 5.21 9.09 -18.76
C ARG A 63 5.74 9.40 -17.37
N VAL A 64 6.99 9.04 -17.09
CA VAL A 64 7.67 9.37 -15.83
C VAL A 64 7.93 10.87 -15.77
N SER A 65 7.41 11.53 -14.74
CA SER A 65 7.57 12.97 -14.50
C SER A 65 8.61 13.27 -13.41
N GLY A 66 8.93 12.29 -12.55
CA GLY A 66 9.94 12.44 -11.52
C GLY A 66 10.30 11.12 -10.85
N VAL A 67 11.53 11.05 -10.34
CA VAL A 67 12.02 9.97 -9.49
C VAL A 67 12.66 10.61 -8.27
N ASP A 68 12.22 10.23 -7.08
CA ASP A 68 12.76 10.70 -5.80
C ASP A 68 13.24 9.51 -4.99
N THR A 69 14.55 9.42 -4.80
CA THR A 69 15.23 8.36 -4.05
C THR A 69 16.16 8.95 -2.98
N SER A 70 15.87 10.20 -2.58
CA SER A 70 16.61 10.93 -1.56
C SER A 70 16.47 10.27 -0.18
N ASP A 71 15.27 9.77 0.14
CA ASP A 71 14.99 8.91 1.29
C ASP A 71 15.01 7.43 0.86
N PRO A 72 15.98 6.63 1.33
CA PRO A 72 16.07 5.21 0.98
C PRO A 72 14.89 4.38 1.48
N GLU A 73 14.13 4.84 2.49
CA GLU A 73 12.95 4.14 3.01
C GLU A 73 11.64 4.54 2.30
N ASN A 74 11.69 5.63 1.51
CA ASN A 74 10.53 6.18 0.82
C ASN A 74 10.88 6.63 -0.60
N CYS A 75 11.29 5.68 -1.43
CA CYS A 75 11.53 5.92 -2.84
C CYS A 75 10.20 6.07 -3.60
N ILE A 76 10.12 7.07 -4.47
CA ILE A 76 8.89 7.45 -5.19
C ILE A 76 9.19 7.61 -6.68
N VAL A 77 8.31 7.08 -7.51
CA VAL A 77 8.25 7.38 -8.95
C VAL A 77 6.93 8.08 -9.24
N LYS A 78 6.99 9.22 -9.91
CA LYS A 78 5.82 10.00 -10.32
C LYS A 78 5.61 9.84 -11.82
N LEU A 79 4.37 9.65 -12.22
CA LEU A 79 3.97 9.78 -13.62
C LEU A 79 3.22 11.10 -13.81
N ASP A 80 3.11 11.52 -15.07
CA ASP A 80 2.20 12.61 -15.44
C ASP A 80 0.77 12.34 -14.94
N HIS A 81 -0.02 13.40 -14.81
CA HIS A 81 -1.42 13.34 -14.42
C HIS A 81 -1.70 12.78 -13.01
N GLY A 82 -0.76 12.98 -12.07
CA GLY A 82 -1.02 12.77 -10.64
C GLY A 82 -0.91 11.33 -10.16
N VAL A 83 -0.26 10.43 -10.91
CA VAL A 83 0.00 9.07 -10.43
C VAL A 83 1.31 9.05 -9.65
N THR A 84 1.26 8.62 -8.39
CA THR A 84 2.44 8.45 -7.53
C THR A 84 2.60 6.99 -7.15
N ALA A 85 3.75 6.38 -7.47
CA ALA A 85 4.09 5.03 -7.10
C ALA A 85 5.12 5.03 -5.97
N HIS A 86 4.77 4.49 -4.80
CA HIS A 86 5.66 4.42 -3.63
C HIS A 86 6.41 3.10 -3.62
N PHE A 87 7.67 3.12 -4.03
CA PHE A 87 8.56 1.97 -4.06
C PHE A 87 9.10 1.58 -2.67
N GLY A 88 8.90 2.42 -1.65
CA GLY A 88 9.38 2.17 -0.29
C GLY A 88 10.90 2.01 -0.28
N THR A 89 11.38 0.89 0.24
CA THR A 89 12.82 0.59 0.36
C THR A 89 13.51 0.18 -0.95
N PHE A 90 12.77 0.08 -2.06
CA PHE A 90 13.30 -0.38 -3.34
C PHE A 90 13.96 0.72 -4.18
N LYS A 91 14.96 1.36 -3.60
CA LYS A 91 15.75 2.42 -4.26
C LYS A 91 16.25 2.02 -5.64
N ARG A 92 16.93 0.87 -5.75
CA ARG A 92 17.48 0.35 -7.01
C ARG A 92 16.42 0.20 -8.11
N ALA A 93 15.21 -0.22 -7.75
CA ALA A 93 14.13 -0.38 -8.72
C ALA A 93 13.59 0.99 -9.16
N ALA A 94 13.40 1.94 -8.23
CA ALA A 94 12.98 3.29 -8.54
C ALA A 94 14.01 4.03 -9.42
N GLU A 95 15.30 3.92 -9.11
CA GLU A 95 16.41 4.52 -9.87
C GLU A 95 16.55 3.97 -11.29
N SER A 96 15.96 2.81 -11.58
CA SER A 96 16.02 2.24 -12.93
C SER A 96 15.14 3.01 -13.93
N TYR A 97 14.17 3.79 -13.43
CA TYR A 97 13.31 4.60 -14.27
C TYR A 97 13.89 5.98 -14.56
N LYS A 98 13.66 6.47 -15.77
CA LYS A 98 14.15 7.75 -16.28
C LYS A 98 13.01 8.69 -16.56
N VAL A 99 13.15 9.94 -16.11
CA VAL A 99 12.21 11.01 -16.45
C VAL A 99 12.06 11.13 -17.97
N GLY A 100 10.82 11.23 -18.43
CA GLY A 100 10.46 11.34 -19.83
C GLY A 100 10.15 10.01 -20.51
N GLU A 101 10.50 8.86 -19.94
CA GLU A 101 10.18 7.56 -20.53
C GLU A 101 8.72 7.13 -20.27
N ILE A 102 8.22 6.21 -21.09
CA ILE A 102 6.90 5.61 -20.86
C ILE A 102 7.05 4.35 -20.00
N LEU A 103 6.47 4.41 -18.80
CA LEU A 103 6.42 3.30 -17.86
C LEU A 103 5.10 2.54 -18.02
N HIS A 104 5.18 1.21 -18.01
CA HIS A 104 4.07 0.31 -17.74
C HIS A 104 4.26 -0.32 -16.36
N LEU A 105 3.46 0.10 -15.39
CA LEU A 105 3.58 -0.30 -14.00
C LEU A 105 2.32 -1.03 -13.53
N ASP A 106 2.49 -2.22 -12.98
CA ASP A 106 1.46 -2.83 -12.16
C ASP A 106 1.58 -2.32 -10.72
N GLY A 107 0.44 -2.04 -10.08
CA GLY A 107 0.43 -1.58 -8.70
C GLY A 107 -0.95 -1.69 -8.05
N ILE A 108 -0.97 -1.80 -6.73
CA ILE A 108 -2.19 -1.80 -5.92
C ILE A 108 -2.58 -0.36 -5.63
N VAL A 109 -3.83 0.03 -5.93
CA VAL A 109 -4.32 1.37 -5.60
C VAL A 109 -4.49 1.51 -4.09
N LYS A 110 -3.63 2.29 -3.43
CA LYS A 110 -3.66 2.50 -1.97
C LYS A 110 -4.54 3.66 -1.57
N ALA A 111 -4.51 4.73 -2.35
CA ALA A 111 -5.28 5.94 -2.10
C ALA A 111 -5.68 6.61 -3.41
N VAL A 112 -6.81 7.29 -3.37
CA VAL A 112 -7.27 8.21 -4.41
C VAL A 112 -7.68 9.49 -3.72
N ASN A 113 -7.22 10.62 -4.23
CA ASN A 113 -7.56 11.95 -3.75
C ASN A 113 -7.78 12.89 -4.96
N PRO A 114 -8.31 14.11 -4.75
CA PRO A 114 -8.59 15.01 -5.87
C PRO A 114 -7.36 15.41 -6.72
N SER A 115 -6.14 15.29 -6.17
CA SER A 115 -4.91 15.65 -6.86
C SER A 115 -4.21 14.47 -7.54
N GLY A 116 -4.67 13.24 -7.33
CA GLY A 116 -3.98 12.08 -7.86
C GLY A 116 -4.33 10.75 -7.20
N ILE A 117 -3.53 9.74 -7.56
CA ILE A 117 -3.64 8.40 -7.00
C ILE A 117 -2.29 7.93 -6.47
N THR A 118 -2.34 7.07 -5.47
CA THR A 118 -1.16 6.43 -4.89
C THR A 118 -1.18 4.94 -5.16
N LEU A 119 -0.10 4.43 -5.75
CA LEU A 119 0.13 3.02 -6.03
C LEU A 119 1.20 2.46 -5.10
N ASP A 120 0.99 1.22 -4.69
CA ASP A 120 1.99 0.33 -4.12
C ASP A 120 2.45 -0.61 -5.24
N PRO A 121 3.68 -0.45 -5.78
CA PRO A 121 4.17 -1.19 -6.94
C PRO A 121 4.07 -2.71 -6.76
N ALA A 122 3.52 -3.38 -7.76
CA ALA A 122 3.51 -4.83 -7.89
C ALA A 122 4.53 -5.24 -8.96
N PHE A 123 5.65 -5.82 -8.52
CA PHE A 123 6.76 -6.20 -9.41
C PHE A 123 6.46 -7.47 -10.22
N GLY A 124 7.20 -7.62 -11.33
CA GLY A 124 7.15 -8.84 -12.15
C GLY A 124 6.10 -8.84 -13.25
N ARG A 125 5.63 -7.66 -13.70
CA ARG A 125 4.85 -7.54 -14.94
C ARG A 125 5.66 -8.11 -16.10
N ASP A 126 5.07 -9.03 -16.87
CA ASP A 126 5.64 -9.48 -18.13
C ASP A 126 5.75 -8.27 -19.10
N PRO A 127 6.95 -7.94 -19.61
CA PRO A 127 7.14 -6.85 -20.56
C PRO A 127 6.25 -6.96 -21.82
N GLN A 128 5.93 -8.19 -22.25
CA GLN A 128 5.08 -8.49 -23.40
C GLN A 128 3.59 -8.58 -23.05
N ALA A 129 3.20 -8.38 -21.79
CA ALA A 129 1.81 -8.41 -21.39
C ALA A 129 0.99 -7.38 -22.20
N PRO A 130 -0.15 -7.80 -22.80
CA PRO A 130 -0.96 -6.91 -23.60
C PRO A 130 -1.47 -5.74 -22.76
N PHE A 131 -1.53 -4.57 -23.39
CA PHE A 131 -2.04 -3.37 -22.77
C PHE A 131 -3.28 -2.84 -23.48
N THR A 132 -4.44 -3.02 -22.87
CA THR A 132 -5.76 -2.64 -23.38
C THR A 132 -6.47 -1.77 -22.35
N PRO A 133 -6.16 -0.45 -22.31
CA PRO A 133 -6.69 0.43 -21.27
C PRO A 133 -8.19 0.65 -21.43
N VAL A 134 -8.91 0.60 -20.33
CA VAL A 134 -10.30 1.08 -20.27
C VAL A 134 -10.31 2.61 -20.36
N ARG A 135 -11.35 3.14 -20.99
CA ARG A 135 -11.59 4.59 -21.12
C ARG A 135 -12.83 4.97 -20.29
N PRO A 136 -12.88 6.19 -19.74
CA PRO A 136 -14.06 6.69 -19.03
C PRO A 136 -15.33 6.70 -19.89
#